data_AF-A0A349U2M1-F1
#
_entry.id   AF-A0A349U2M1-F1
#
_cell.length_a   1.000
_cell.length_b   1.000
_cell.length_c   1.000
_cell.angle_alpha   90.00
_cell.angle_beta   90.00
_cell.angle_gamma   90.00
#
_symmetry.space_group_name_H-M   'P 1'
#
loop_
_entity.id
_entity.type
_entity.pdbx_description
1 polymer ?
#
loop_
_entity_poly.entity_id
_entity_poly.type
_entity_poly.pdbx_seq_one_letter_code
_entity_poly.pdbx_strand_id
1 'polypeptide(L)'
;DQTGSLQLFVKTDIDLLQNGAFHSFLQRVDQEEFALLKIFYFVFGQWDTSPGNLLSIERENKILPVCIDNGTIKYLQVGPYGTMPFVVVSPYSPTRSTITHLPNLPDKIYRASELLQSNLDISHDALRHLRKVAEKPYSNEHRRFFIAQKVLWCQYHHNYQEEDAILPFSDFLPNKAREGLEKLDLERLKTIFNKDAQKRFAYDVYLNAILQRRDQVLAHHTA
;
A
#
# COMPACT_ATOMS: atom_id res chain seq x y z
N ASP A 1 -30.46 1.77 -7.38
CA ASP A 1 -29.27 0.95 -7.70
C ASP A 1 -28.05 1.43 -6.93
N GLN A 2 -27.30 0.50 -6.32
CA GLN A 2 -26.05 0.82 -5.62
C GLN A 2 -24.86 0.42 -6.52
N THR A 3 -24.07 1.41 -6.95
CA THR A 3 -22.83 1.17 -7.68
C THR A 3 -21.73 0.73 -6.72
N GLY A 4 -21.05 -0.38 -7.02
CA GLY A 4 -19.97 -0.93 -6.20
C GLY A 4 -19.05 -1.88 -6.97
N SER A 5 -18.00 -2.35 -6.30
CA SER A 5 -17.09 -3.36 -6.85
C SER A 5 -17.69 -4.76 -6.70
N LEU A 6 -17.70 -5.54 -7.78
CA LEU A 6 -17.98 -6.96 -7.76
C LEU A 6 -16.67 -7.72 -8.01
N GLN A 7 -16.18 -8.43 -7.00
CA GLN A 7 -15.02 -9.32 -7.13
C GLN A 7 -15.53 -10.74 -7.34
N LEU A 8 -14.92 -11.47 -8.28
CA LEU A 8 -15.22 -12.89 -8.47
C LEU A 8 -14.77 -13.67 -7.23
N PHE A 9 -15.65 -14.55 -6.76
CA PHE A 9 -15.33 -15.44 -5.65
C PHE A 9 -14.27 -16.46 -6.07
N VAL A 10 -13.26 -16.64 -5.23
CA VAL A 10 -12.22 -17.65 -5.40
C VAL A 10 -12.32 -18.63 -4.24
N LYS A 11 -12.62 -19.89 -4.55
CA LYS A 11 -12.59 -20.97 -3.55
C LYS A 11 -11.13 -21.30 -3.24
N THR A 12 -10.80 -21.36 -1.96
CA THR A 12 -9.53 -21.88 -1.44
C THR A 12 -9.81 -22.91 -0.36
N ASP A 13 -9.01 -23.97 -0.31
CA ASP A 13 -9.01 -24.94 0.79
C ASP A 13 -7.89 -24.63 1.82
N ILE A 14 -7.06 -23.62 1.56
CA ILE A 14 -5.98 -23.14 2.43
C ILE A 14 -6.42 -21.83 3.07
N ASP A 15 -6.62 -21.86 4.39
CA ASP A 15 -6.85 -20.66 5.20
C ASP A 15 -5.52 -20.17 5.78
N LEU A 16 -5.02 -19.06 5.26
CA LEU A 16 -3.73 -18.47 5.66
C LEU A 16 -3.73 -17.92 7.09
N LEU A 17 -4.90 -17.78 7.73
CA LEU A 17 -5.02 -17.36 9.12
C LEU A 17 -4.85 -18.53 10.12
N GLN A 18 -4.81 -19.78 9.63
CA GLN A 18 -4.50 -20.92 10.49
C GLN A 18 -3.04 -20.93 10.90
N ASN A 19 -2.76 -21.42 12.11
CA ASN A 19 -1.43 -21.44 12.68
C ASN A 19 -0.43 -22.18 11.76
N GLY A 20 0.65 -21.51 11.37
CA GLY A 20 1.68 -22.04 10.47
C GLY A 20 1.32 -22.07 8.98
N ALA A 21 0.07 -21.81 8.59
CA ALA A 21 -0.37 -21.86 7.19
C ALA A 21 0.30 -20.76 6.35
N PHE A 22 0.36 -19.53 6.85
CA PHE A 22 1.05 -18.44 6.16
C PHE A 22 2.55 -18.71 5.99
N HIS A 23 3.22 -19.22 7.03
CA HIS A 23 4.64 -19.58 6.94
C HIS A 23 4.88 -20.70 5.91
N SER A 24 4.03 -21.74 5.90
CA SER A 24 4.11 -22.80 4.89
C SER A 24 3.85 -22.28 3.46
N PHE A 25 2.90 -21.35 3.32
CA PHE A 25 2.64 -20.66 2.06
C PHE A 25 3.90 -19.93 1.56
N LEU A 26 4.57 -19.14 2.41
CA LEU A 26 5.79 -18.40 2.03
C LEU A 26 6.92 -19.33 1.54
N GLN A 27 6.99 -20.56 2.04
CA GLN A 27 7.98 -21.56 1.63
C GLN A 27 7.64 -22.26 0.30
N ARG A 28 6.36 -22.32 -0.06
CA ARG A 28 5.85 -23.12 -1.20
C ARG A 28 5.35 -22.29 -2.36
N VAL A 29 5.12 -21.00 -2.15
CA VAL A 29 4.58 -20.09 -3.16
C VAL A 29 5.49 -20.07 -4.39
N ASP A 30 4.87 -20.12 -5.57
CA ASP A 30 5.57 -19.93 -6.83
C ASP A 30 6.29 -18.56 -6.81
N GLN A 31 7.60 -18.58 -7.03
CA GLN A 31 8.43 -17.40 -6.83
C GLN A 31 8.16 -16.31 -7.89
N GLU A 32 7.77 -16.70 -9.11
CA GLU A 32 7.42 -15.74 -10.15
C GLU A 32 6.10 -15.04 -9.79
N GLU A 33 5.09 -15.78 -9.38
CA GLU A 33 3.79 -15.22 -8.96
C GLU A 33 3.92 -14.37 -7.68
N PHE A 34 4.78 -14.77 -6.75
CA PHE A 34 5.04 -13.99 -5.55
C PHE A 34 5.76 -12.68 -5.87
N ALA A 35 6.70 -12.68 -6.82
CA ALA A 35 7.32 -11.45 -7.32
C ALA A 35 6.27 -10.52 -7.96
N LEU A 36 5.36 -11.05 -8.77
CA LEU A 36 4.24 -10.29 -9.36
C LEU A 36 3.37 -9.64 -8.27
N LEU A 37 3.02 -10.37 -7.21
CA LEU A 37 2.25 -9.86 -6.08
C LEU A 37 2.96 -8.68 -5.40
N LYS A 38 4.25 -8.82 -5.09
CA LYS A 38 5.03 -7.77 -4.41
C LYS A 38 5.20 -6.53 -5.27
N ILE A 39 5.41 -6.70 -6.58
CA ILE A 39 5.45 -5.60 -7.55
C ILE A 39 4.09 -4.89 -7.62
N PHE A 40 2.99 -5.65 -7.66
CA PHE A 40 1.65 -5.09 -7.61
C PHE A 40 1.42 -4.26 -6.34
N TYR A 41 1.80 -4.79 -5.17
CA TYR A 41 1.72 -4.08 -3.90
C TYR A 41 2.45 -2.75 -3.93
N PHE A 42 3.69 -2.75 -4.42
CA PHE A 42 4.48 -1.54 -4.52
C PHE A 42 3.89 -0.53 -5.52
N VAL A 43 3.70 -0.93 -6.77
CA VAL A 43 3.36 -0.03 -7.88
C VAL A 43 1.98 0.60 -7.69
N PHE A 44 0.99 -0.17 -7.23
CA PHE A 44 -0.37 0.36 -7.03
C PHE A 44 -0.59 0.87 -5.61
N GLY A 45 0.25 0.50 -4.63
CA GLY A 45 0.09 0.93 -3.25
C GLY A 45 -0.95 0.14 -2.52
N GLN A 46 -0.91 -1.17 -2.63
CA GLN A 46 -1.60 -2.01 -1.66
C GLN A 46 -0.67 -2.12 -0.44
N TRP A 47 -1.09 -1.54 0.69
CA TRP A 47 -0.33 -1.51 1.94
C TRP A 47 -0.89 -2.46 3.01
N ASP A 48 -2.12 -2.95 2.83
CA ASP A 48 -2.71 -3.97 3.71
C ASP A 48 -2.39 -5.36 3.14
N THR A 49 -1.11 -5.72 3.24
CA THR A 49 -0.51 -6.92 2.66
C THR A 49 -0.54 -8.13 3.59
N SER A 50 -1.49 -8.13 4.53
CA SER A 50 -1.61 -9.16 5.55
C SER A 50 -2.23 -10.47 5.02
N PRO A 51 -2.00 -11.62 5.68
CA PRO A 51 -2.60 -12.90 5.33
C PRO A 51 -4.13 -12.87 5.26
N GLY A 52 -4.78 -11.96 6.01
CA GLY A 52 -6.22 -11.77 5.96
C GLY A 52 -6.74 -11.24 4.61
N ASN A 53 -5.87 -10.62 3.82
CA ASN A 53 -6.20 -10.08 2.49
C ASN A 53 -5.53 -10.88 1.36
N LEU A 54 -5.10 -12.11 1.66
CA LEU A 54 -4.47 -13.00 0.71
C LEU A 54 -5.17 -14.37 0.76
N LEU A 55 -5.40 -14.96 -0.40
CA LEU A 55 -5.77 -16.37 -0.52
C LEU A 55 -4.64 -17.13 -1.18
N SER A 56 -4.59 -18.44 -0.92
CA SER A 56 -3.61 -19.36 -1.50
C SER A 56 -4.35 -20.46 -2.23
N ILE A 57 -4.08 -20.65 -3.52
CA ILE A 57 -4.66 -21.75 -4.30
C ILE A 57 -3.56 -22.70 -4.76
N GLU A 58 -3.86 -24.00 -4.79
CA GLU A 58 -2.97 -25.00 -5.40
C GLU A 58 -3.46 -25.32 -6.81
N ARG A 59 -2.57 -25.15 -7.81
CA ARG A 59 -2.82 -25.53 -9.21
C ARG A 59 -1.56 -26.14 -9.79
N GLU A 60 -1.70 -27.30 -10.44
CA GLU A 60 -0.57 -27.96 -11.13
C GLU A 60 0.67 -28.15 -10.22
N ASN A 61 0.44 -28.53 -8.94
CA ASN A 61 1.46 -28.65 -7.90
C ASN A 61 2.20 -27.34 -7.54
N LYS A 62 1.64 -26.19 -7.90
CA LYS A 62 2.14 -24.86 -7.52
C LYS A 62 1.17 -24.17 -6.56
N ILE A 63 1.73 -23.47 -5.58
CA ILE A 63 0.98 -22.59 -4.68
C ILE A 63 0.98 -21.17 -5.27
N LEU A 64 -0.20 -20.64 -5.57
CA LEU A 64 -0.38 -19.33 -6.20
C LEU A 64 -1.05 -18.35 -5.22
N PRO A 65 -0.53 -17.11 -5.11
CA PRO A 65 -1.18 -16.05 -4.36
C PRO A 65 -2.40 -15.50 -5.11
N VAL A 66 -3.46 -15.17 -4.37
CA VAL A 66 -4.60 -14.40 -4.87
C VAL A 66 -4.85 -13.22 -3.94
N CYS A 67 -4.56 -12.01 -4.42
CA CYS A 67 -4.77 -10.80 -3.63
C CYS A 67 -6.25 -10.40 -3.62
N ILE A 68 -6.79 -10.19 -2.42
CA ILE A 68 -8.17 -9.72 -2.20
C ILE A 68 -8.17 -8.42 -1.38
N ASP A 69 -9.35 -7.84 -1.18
CA ASP A 69 -9.55 -6.60 -0.42
C ASP A 69 -8.58 -5.45 -0.78
N ASN A 70 -8.58 -5.09 -2.06
CA ASN A 70 -7.69 -4.05 -2.60
C ASN A 70 -8.23 -2.62 -2.41
N GLY A 71 -9.16 -2.39 -1.48
CA GLY A 71 -9.85 -1.10 -1.32
C GLY A 71 -8.94 0.04 -0.85
N THR A 72 -7.75 -0.29 -0.38
CA THR A 72 -6.70 0.58 0.16
C THR A 72 -5.79 1.20 -0.91
N ILE A 73 -5.77 0.68 -2.14
CA ILE A 73 -4.94 1.24 -3.23
C ILE A 73 -5.29 2.71 -3.52
N LYS A 74 -6.50 3.14 -3.17
CA LYS A 74 -6.96 4.53 -3.31
C LYS A 74 -6.19 5.56 -2.46
N TYR A 75 -5.38 5.12 -1.50
CA TYR A 75 -4.64 6.00 -0.62
C TYR A 75 -3.29 6.39 -1.24
N LEU A 76 -2.95 7.67 -1.14
CA LEU A 76 -1.63 8.16 -1.56
C LEU A 76 -0.54 7.58 -0.67
N GLN A 77 0.59 7.27 -1.29
CA GLN A 77 1.73 6.65 -0.66
C GLN A 77 3.04 7.29 -1.11
N VAL A 78 4.01 7.29 -0.20
CA VAL A 78 5.38 7.71 -0.48
C VAL A 78 6.36 6.80 0.25
N GLY A 79 7.38 6.36 -0.46
CA GLY A 79 8.44 5.51 0.03
C GLY A 79 9.28 4.97 -1.13
N PRO A 80 10.60 4.76 -0.95
CA PRO A 80 11.43 4.14 -1.96
C PRO A 80 11.10 2.65 -2.12
N TYR A 81 11.39 2.11 -3.31
CA TYR A 81 11.32 0.67 -3.56
C TYR A 81 12.19 -0.09 -2.55
N GLY A 82 11.65 -1.15 -1.95
CA GLY A 82 12.32 -1.87 -0.86
C GLY A 82 11.88 -1.47 0.56
N THR A 83 11.05 -0.44 0.71
CA THR A 83 10.62 0.04 2.04
C THR A 83 9.12 0.00 2.23
N MET A 84 8.68 -0.11 3.48
CA MET A 84 7.27 0.10 3.81
C MET A 84 6.89 1.54 3.52
N PRO A 85 5.80 1.80 2.76
CA PRO A 85 5.43 3.16 2.42
C PRO A 85 4.78 3.89 3.60
N PHE A 86 4.89 5.22 3.59
CA PHE A 86 4.00 6.08 4.35
C PHE A 86 2.72 6.31 3.56
N VAL A 87 1.59 6.16 4.23
CA VAL A 87 0.24 6.31 3.67
C VAL A 87 -0.43 7.54 4.27
N VAL A 88 -1.22 8.28 3.49
CA VAL A 88 -2.03 9.38 4.02
C VAL A 88 -3.16 8.82 4.90
N VAL A 89 -3.20 9.23 6.18
CA VAL A 89 -4.08 8.63 7.20
C VAL A 89 -5.40 9.35 7.42
N SER A 90 -5.64 10.46 6.72
CA SER A 90 -6.92 11.16 6.77
C SER A 90 -7.46 11.36 5.36
N PRO A 91 -8.31 10.46 4.86
CA PRO A 91 -9.17 10.75 3.71
C PRO A 91 -10.44 11.52 4.12
N TYR A 92 -10.71 11.71 5.42
CA TYR A 92 -11.99 12.28 5.88
C TYR A 92 -12.07 13.80 5.81
N SER A 93 -10.94 14.52 5.75
CA SER A 93 -10.96 15.95 5.36
C SER A 93 -9.57 16.55 5.13
N PRO A 94 -8.82 16.19 4.09
CA PRO A 94 -8.23 17.22 3.28
C PRO A 94 -9.33 17.60 2.30
N THR A 95 -9.81 18.84 2.36
CA THR A 95 -10.32 19.45 1.13
C THR A 95 -9.35 19.05 0.03
N ARG A 96 -9.85 18.50 -1.08
CA ARG A 96 -9.07 17.91 -2.20
C ARG A 96 -7.93 18.80 -2.75
N SER A 97 -7.79 20.02 -2.24
CA SER A 97 -6.86 21.09 -2.55
C SER A 97 -5.49 21.07 -1.84
N THR A 98 -5.27 20.31 -0.76
CA THR A 98 -4.03 20.45 0.03
C THR A 98 -2.84 19.65 -0.48
N ILE A 99 -3.07 18.46 -1.06
CA ILE A 99 -2.00 17.65 -1.64
C ILE A 99 -1.92 17.92 -3.14
N THR A 100 -0.93 18.70 -3.57
CA THR A 100 -0.72 19.06 -4.99
C THR A 100 0.36 18.23 -5.67
N HIS A 101 1.20 17.56 -4.88
CA HIS A 101 2.28 16.67 -5.32
C HIS A 101 2.61 15.66 -4.23
N LEU A 102 3.35 14.59 -4.56
CA LEU A 102 3.90 13.71 -3.54
C LEU A 102 5.02 14.45 -2.77
N PRO A 103 5.02 14.43 -1.43
CA PRO A 103 6.09 15.04 -0.66
C PRO A 103 7.37 14.22 -0.78
N ASN A 104 8.52 14.85 -0.55
CA ASN A 104 9.75 14.12 -0.26
C ASN A 104 9.65 13.47 1.13
N LEU A 105 10.36 12.37 1.34
CA LEU A 105 10.53 11.84 2.70
C LEU A 105 11.29 12.87 3.54
N PRO A 106 10.81 13.19 4.74
CA PRO A 106 11.47 14.17 5.60
C PRO A 106 12.70 13.55 6.28
N ASP A 107 13.64 14.42 6.65
CA ASP A 107 14.80 14.02 7.48
C ASP A 107 14.38 13.51 8.86
N LYS A 108 13.22 13.96 9.34
CA LYS A 108 12.69 13.61 10.66
C LYS A 108 11.35 12.89 10.57
N ILE A 109 11.35 11.69 11.13
CA ILE A 109 10.18 10.85 11.35
C ILE A 109 9.91 10.82 12.86
N TYR A 110 8.63 10.84 13.25
CA TYR A 110 8.18 10.98 14.63
C TYR A 110 7.38 9.76 15.07
N ARG A 111 7.41 9.47 16.37
CA ARG A 111 6.38 8.66 17.04
C ARG A 111 5.14 9.51 17.33
N ALA A 112 4.00 8.88 17.61
CA ALA A 112 2.76 9.65 17.82
C ALA A 112 2.85 10.56 19.06
N SER A 113 3.48 10.09 20.15
CA SER A 113 3.71 10.89 21.36
C SER A 113 4.60 12.11 21.12
N GLU A 114 5.67 11.96 20.34
CA GLU A 114 6.58 13.05 19.98
C GLU A 114 5.86 14.10 19.12
N LEU A 115 5.05 13.64 18.17
CA LEU A 115 4.30 14.52 17.28
C LEU A 115 3.22 15.31 18.05
N LEU A 116 2.58 14.71 19.06
CA LEU A 116 1.60 15.38 19.93
C LEU A 116 2.20 16.49 20.80
N GLN A 117 3.49 16.39 21.12
CA GLN A 117 4.22 17.40 21.88
C GLN A 117 4.87 18.46 20.97
N SER A 118 4.83 18.27 19.65
CA SER A 118 5.43 19.18 18.69
C SER A 118 4.54 20.40 18.41
N ASN A 119 5.17 21.54 18.08
CA ASN A 119 4.49 22.76 17.64
C ASN A 119 4.20 22.78 16.12
N LEU A 120 4.06 21.62 15.49
CA LEU A 120 3.89 21.51 14.04
C LEU A 120 2.46 21.87 13.59
N ASP A 121 2.34 22.55 12.45
CA ASP A 121 1.05 22.90 11.84
C ASP A 121 0.38 21.65 11.26
N ILE A 122 -0.60 21.11 12.00
CA ILE A 122 -1.43 19.97 11.59
C ILE A 122 -2.90 20.34 11.53
N SER A 123 -3.61 19.76 10.57
CA SER A 123 -5.06 19.90 10.52
C SER A 123 -5.73 19.30 11.76
N HIS A 124 -6.90 19.83 12.12
CA HIS A 124 -7.67 19.34 13.26
C HIS A 124 -7.98 17.83 13.17
N ASP A 125 -8.25 17.32 11.96
CA ASP A 125 -8.52 15.90 11.74
C ASP A 125 -7.26 15.04 11.83
N ALA A 126 -6.11 15.54 11.35
CA ALA A 126 -4.82 14.89 11.57
C ALA A 126 -4.51 14.77 13.07
N LEU A 127 -4.72 15.85 13.84
CA LEU A 127 -4.54 15.85 15.29
C LEU A 127 -5.51 14.86 15.99
N ARG A 128 -6.78 14.84 15.58
CA ARG A 128 -7.77 13.89 16.11
C ARG A 128 -7.37 12.44 15.86
N HIS A 129 -6.93 12.12 14.64
CA HIS A 129 -6.44 10.78 14.33
C HIS A 129 -5.22 10.42 15.15
N LEU A 130 -4.25 11.33 15.24
CA LEU A 130 -3.02 11.14 15.99
C LEU A 130 -3.29 10.81 17.47
N ARG A 131 -4.21 11.53 18.11
CA ARG A 131 -4.65 11.26 19.50
C ARG A 131 -5.23 9.84 19.64
N LYS A 132 -6.14 9.45 18.74
CA LYS A 132 -6.74 8.11 18.73
C LYS A 132 -5.70 6.99 18.58
N VAL A 133 -4.63 7.23 17.82
CA VAL A 133 -3.55 6.25 17.65
C VAL A 133 -2.63 6.23 18.87
N ALA A 134 -2.30 7.39 19.44
CA ALA A 134 -1.47 7.49 20.64
C ALA A 134 -2.10 6.80 21.86
N GLU A 135 -3.42 6.77 21.95
CA GLU A 135 -4.19 6.09 23.02
C GLU A 135 -4.15 4.55 22.95
N LYS A 136 -3.66 3.96 21.85
CA LYS A 136 -3.61 2.52 21.64
C LYS A 136 -2.15 2.02 21.80
N PRO A 137 -1.78 1.39 22.94
CA PRO A 137 -0.39 1.12 23.32
C PRO A 137 0.42 0.38 22.24
N TYR A 138 -0.11 -0.74 21.74
CA TYR A 138 0.53 -1.54 20.69
C TYR A 138 0.70 -0.81 19.35
N SER A 139 -0.11 0.23 19.09
CA SER A 139 -0.06 0.96 17.83
C SER A 139 0.88 2.16 17.86
N ASN A 140 1.33 2.61 19.04
CA ASN A 140 2.17 3.80 19.17
C ASN A 140 3.67 3.49 19.02
N GLU A 141 4.12 2.30 19.43
CA GLU A 141 5.56 1.95 19.40
C GLU A 141 6.09 1.66 17.99
N HIS A 142 5.25 1.11 17.12
CA HIS A 142 5.66 0.68 15.79
C HIS A 142 5.27 1.66 14.68
N ARG A 143 4.35 2.60 14.93
CA ARG A 143 3.92 3.54 13.90
C ARG A 143 4.82 4.75 13.84
N ARG A 144 5.19 5.09 12.62
CA ARG A 144 6.05 6.21 12.29
C ARG A 144 5.26 7.23 11.50
N PHE A 145 5.43 8.50 11.86
CA PHE A 145 4.65 9.60 11.34
C PHE A 145 5.51 10.72 10.81
N PHE A 146 4.99 11.42 9.81
CA PHE A 146 5.44 12.77 9.51
C PHE A 146 4.29 13.62 9.00
N ILE A 147 4.53 14.93 8.94
CA ILE A 147 3.58 15.91 8.42
C ILE A 147 4.18 16.53 7.17
N ALA A 148 3.41 16.52 6.09
CA ALA A 148 3.72 17.28 4.89
C ALA A 148 2.41 17.79 4.30
N GLN A 149 2.41 19.01 3.74
CA GLN A 149 1.21 19.62 3.15
C GLN A 149 -0.01 19.61 4.12
N LYS A 150 0.26 19.81 5.42
CA LYS A 150 -0.72 19.81 6.53
C LYS A 150 -1.48 18.49 6.75
N VAL A 151 -1.06 17.41 6.10
CA VAL A 151 -1.64 16.07 6.27
C VAL A 151 -0.71 15.16 7.05
N LEU A 152 -1.30 14.21 7.77
CA LEU A 152 -0.59 13.18 8.51
C LEU A 152 -0.29 11.98 7.61
N TRP A 153 0.98 11.68 7.45
CA TRP A 153 1.48 10.48 6.80
C TRP A 153 1.90 9.49 7.87
N CYS A 154 1.46 8.24 7.74
CA CYS A 154 1.80 7.15 8.66
C CYS A 154 2.36 5.98 7.89
N GLN A 155 3.49 5.47 8.34
CA GLN A 155 3.92 4.14 7.98
C GLN A 155 3.18 3.17 8.89
N TYR A 156 2.25 2.40 8.31
CA TYR A 156 1.55 1.35 9.03
C TYR A 156 2.46 0.13 9.07
N HIS A 157 2.92 -0.23 10.26
CA HIS A 157 3.05 -1.64 10.58
C HIS A 157 1.63 -2.05 10.97
N HIS A 158 0.95 -2.85 10.13
CA HIS A 158 -0.30 -3.46 10.57
C HIS A 158 -0.06 -4.18 11.91
N ASN A 159 -1.11 -4.41 12.68
CA ASN A 159 -1.07 -5.05 14.02
C ASN A 159 -0.51 -6.49 14.04
N TYR A 160 0.15 -6.92 12.97
CA TYR A 160 0.85 -8.18 12.89
C TYR A 160 2.28 -7.97 13.40
N GLN A 161 2.85 -9.02 13.98
CA GLN A 161 4.30 -9.06 14.15
C GLN A 161 4.90 -8.85 12.75
N GLU A 162 6.05 -8.17 12.63
CA GLU A 162 6.64 -7.81 11.32
C GLU A 162 6.77 -9.02 10.35
N GLU A 163 6.76 -10.22 10.91
CA GLU A 163 6.73 -11.53 10.27
C GLU A 163 5.44 -11.90 9.49
N ASP A 164 4.27 -11.27 9.75
CA ASP A 164 3.04 -11.54 8.97
C ASP A 164 2.69 -10.47 7.93
N ALA A 165 3.64 -9.64 7.50
CA ALA A 165 3.42 -8.70 6.40
C ALA A 165 4.29 -9.05 5.19
N ILE A 166 3.70 -9.07 4.00
CA ILE A 166 4.48 -9.20 2.77
C ILE A 166 5.08 -7.84 2.44
N LEU A 167 6.42 -7.77 2.48
CA LEU A 167 7.15 -6.59 2.03
C LEU A 167 6.94 -6.37 0.52
N PRO A 168 6.60 -5.14 0.08
CA PRO A 168 6.38 -4.82 -1.33
C PRO A 168 7.71 -4.63 -2.08
N PHE A 169 8.54 -5.67 -2.09
CA PHE A 169 9.88 -5.67 -2.70
C PHE A 169 10.25 -7.02 -3.29
N SER A 170 10.81 -7.01 -4.50
CA SER A 170 11.29 -8.21 -5.17
C SER A 170 12.64 -7.92 -5.81
N ASP A 171 13.62 -8.80 -5.57
CA ASP A 171 14.91 -8.79 -6.27
C ASP A 171 14.80 -9.35 -7.71
N PHE A 172 13.61 -9.89 -8.05
CA PHE A 172 13.31 -10.47 -9.35
C PHE A 172 12.15 -9.73 -10.02
N LEU A 173 12.34 -9.37 -11.30
CA LEU A 173 11.31 -8.79 -12.15
C LEU A 173 10.92 -9.79 -13.26
N PRO A 174 9.78 -10.50 -13.13
CA PRO A 174 9.27 -11.37 -14.17
C PRO A 174 9.08 -10.62 -15.51
N ASN A 175 9.34 -11.29 -16.63
CA ASN A 175 9.21 -10.68 -17.97
C ASN A 175 7.79 -10.12 -18.21
N LYS A 176 6.76 -10.83 -17.77
CA LYS A 176 5.36 -10.37 -17.86
C LYS A 176 5.13 -9.05 -17.11
N ALA A 177 5.73 -8.91 -15.92
CA ALA A 177 5.68 -7.65 -15.18
C ALA A 177 6.45 -6.55 -15.90
N ARG A 178 7.67 -6.83 -16.39
CA ARG A 178 8.46 -5.85 -17.16
C ARG A 178 7.68 -5.29 -18.34
N GLU A 179 7.15 -6.17 -19.19
CA GLU A 179 6.35 -5.76 -20.35
C GLU A 179 5.10 -4.97 -19.95
N GLY A 180 4.44 -5.38 -18.86
CA GLY A 180 3.26 -4.69 -18.33
C GLY A 180 3.58 -3.30 -17.83
N LEU A 181 4.68 -3.15 -17.07
CA LEU A 181 5.15 -1.89 -16.51
C LEU A 181 5.63 -0.93 -17.59
N GLU A 182 6.42 -1.38 -18.57
CA GLU A 182 6.91 -0.56 -19.68
C GLU A 182 5.76 0.03 -20.52
N LYS A 183 4.67 -0.73 -20.63
CA LYS A 183 3.47 -0.28 -21.35
C LYS A 183 2.51 0.54 -20.48
N LEU A 184 2.67 0.56 -19.16
CA LEU A 184 1.75 1.26 -18.26
C LEU A 184 2.03 2.77 -18.34
N ASP A 185 1.12 3.55 -18.90
CA ASP A 185 1.24 5.01 -19.03
C ASP A 185 0.04 5.74 -18.40
N LEU A 186 0.07 7.08 -18.44
CA LEU A 186 -0.99 7.90 -17.86
C LEU A 186 -2.37 7.67 -18.52
N GLU A 187 -2.42 7.43 -19.83
CA GLU A 187 -3.68 7.22 -20.55
C GLU A 187 -4.30 5.87 -20.21
N ARG A 188 -3.48 4.82 -20.09
CA ARG A 188 -3.93 3.52 -19.58
C ARG A 188 -4.39 3.59 -18.14
N LEU A 189 -3.67 4.32 -17.28
CA LEU A 189 -4.10 4.53 -15.90
C LEU A 189 -5.45 5.26 -15.83
N LYS A 190 -5.66 6.30 -16.64
CA LYS A 190 -6.98 6.97 -16.75
C LYS A 190 -8.08 6.05 -17.28
N THR A 191 -7.73 5.02 -18.05
CA THR A 191 -8.67 4.02 -18.54
C THR A 191 -9.02 3.01 -17.45
N ILE A 192 -8.02 2.53 -16.71
CA ILE A 192 -8.17 1.58 -15.60
C ILE A 192 -8.98 2.23 -14.46
N PHE A 193 -8.65 3.47 -14.12
CA PHE A 193 -9.32 4.24 -13.08
C PHE A 193 -10.37 5.14 -13.75
N ASN A 194 -11.64 4.71 -13.83
CA ASN A 194 -12.68 5.50 -14.49
C ASN A 194 -12.91 6.87 -13.80
N LYS A 195 -13.27 7.88 -14.60
CA LYS A 195 -13.51 9.25 -14.18
C LYS A 195 -14.60 9.42 -13.12
N ASP A 196 -15.62 8.57 -13.06
CA ASP A 196 -16.69 8.74 -12.06
C ASP A 196 -16.25 8.37 -10.63
N ALA A 197 -15.14 7.62 -10.47
CA ALA A 197 -14.50 7.38 -9.18
C ALA A 197 -13.64 8.58 -8.70
N GLN A 198 -13.44 9.62 -9.53
CA GLN A 198 -12.53 10.77 -9.33
C GLN A 198 -12.92 11.73 -8.21
N LYS A 199 -14.17 11.70 -7.74
CA LYS A 199 -14.65 12.63 -6.71
C LYS A 199 -14.12 12.27 -5.31
N ARG A 200 -13.13 11.40 -5.13
CA ARG A 200 -12.77 10.91 -3.79
C ARG A 200 -11.30 11.10 -3.38
N PHE A 201 -10.39 11.49 -4.28
CA PHE A 201 -8.97 11.66 -3.95
C PHE A 201 -8.24 12.60 -4.94
N ALA A 202 -6.99 13.00 -4.63
CA ALA A 202 -6.13 13.80 -5.51
C ALA A 202 -5.71 12.98 -6.74
N TYR A 203 -6.61 12.91 -7.72
CA TYR A 203 -6.60 11.92 -8.79
C TYR A 203 -5.32 11.95 -9.63
N ASP A 204 -4.93 13.12 -10.12
CA ASP A 204 -3.72 13.25 -10.95
C ASP A 204 -2.45 12.97 -10.15
N VAL A 205 -2.39 13.41 -8.88
CA VAL A 205 -1.27 13.10 -7.99
C VAL A 205 -1.14 11.60 -7.76
N TYR A 206 -2.27 10.91 -7.60
CA TYR A 206 -2.31 9.46 -7.42
C TYR A 206 -1.85 8.70 -8.67
N LEU A 207 -2.30 9.08 -9.87
CA LEU A 207 -1.84 8.42 -11.09
C LEU A 207 -0.33 8.64 -11.30
N ASN A 208 0.15 9.86 -11.10
CA ASN A 208 1.58 10.14 -11.18
C ASN A 208 2.39 9.38 -10.11
N ALA A 209 1.84 9.17 -8.91
CA ALA A 209 2.45 8.34 -7.89
C ALA A 209 2.62 6.87 -8.32
N ILE A 210 1.65 6.31 -9.06
CA ILE A 210 1.79 4.97 -9.65
C ILE A 210 2.94 4.95 -10.66
N LEU A 211 3.01 5.95 -11.56
CA LEU A 211 4.06 6.04 -12.58
C LEU A 211 5.46 6.19 -11.94
N GLN A 212 5.60 7.02 -10.91
CA GLN A 212 6.86 7.16 -10.18
C GLN A 212 7.32 5.85 -9.53
N ARG A 213 6.40 5.05 -9.00
CA ARG A 213 6.73 3.74 -8.40
C ARG A 213 7.06 2.69 -9.46
N ARG A 214 6.32 2.67 -10.58
CA ARG A 214 6.68 1.89 -11.77
C ARG A 214 8.12 2.19 -12.20
N ASP A 215 8.49 3.47 -12.29
CA ASP A 215 9.83 3.88 -12.73
C ASP A 215 10.92 3.44 -11.76
N GLN A 216 10.67 3.47 -10.45
CA GLN A 216 11.58 2.93 -9.45
C GLN A 216 11.82 1.43 -9.63
N VAL A 217 10.76 0.63 -9.88
CA VAL A 217 10.90 -0.82 -10.12
C VAL A 217 11.71 -1.09 -11.38
N LEU A 218 11.41 -0.39 -12.48
CA LEU A 218 12.14 -0.57 -13.74
C LEU A 218 13.61 -0.17 -13.60
N ALA A 219 13.90 0.98 -12.98
CA ALA A 219 15.26 1.46 -12.76
C ALA A 219 16.10 0.48 -11.93
N HIS A 220 15.52 -0.03 -10.83
CA HIS A 220 16.19 -1.01 -9.97
C HIS A 220 16.65 -2.28 -10.69
N HIS A 221 15.87 -2.74 -11.68
CA HIS A 221 16.15 -3.97 -12.44
C HIS A 221 16.84 -3.71 -13.79
N THR A 222 17.39 -2.52 -13.99
CA THR A 222 18.20 -2.15 -15.15
C THR A 222 19.58 -1.60 -14.78
N ALA A 223 19.75 -1.18 -13.52
CA ALA A 223 21.01 -0.77 -12.92
C ALA A 223 21.86 -2.00 -12.52
#